data_AF-A0A073K4V9-F1
#
_entry.id   AF-A0A073K4V9-F1
#
_cell.length_a   1.000
_cell.length_b   1.000
_cell.length_c   1.000
_cell.angle_alpha   90.00
_cell.angle_beta   90.00
_cell.angle_gamma   90.00
#
_symmetry.space_group_name_H-M   'P 1'
#
loop_
_entity.id
_entity.type
_entity.pdbx_description
1 polymer ?
#
loop_
_entity_poly.entity_id
_entity_poly.type
_entity_poly.pdbx_seq_one_letter_code
_entity_poly.pdbx_strand_id
1 'polypeptide(L)'
;MTQYSHSYTYLEFPSGDISDLQWRTVRSLQKAGYQGVQIVEDHPSLEGPNHIPGKAINFHDGFCEFWIWHREGEDSQHFSEYAYITCTWGIAHADWELDDVLAKLHHDPDLGVRRLGHFTYPPRPLPGYEG
;
A
#
# COMPACT_ATOMS: atom_id res chain seq x y z
N MET A 1 22.41 1.50 0.78
CA MET A 1 21.53 1.69 1.95
C MET A 1 20.13 1.77 1.40
N THR A 2 19.28 0.77 1.68
CA THR A 2 17.87 0.77 1.26
C THR A 2 17.13 1.78 2.12
N GLN A 3 16.40 2.70 1.49
CA GLN A 3 15.57 3.68 2.19
C GLN A 3 14.11 3.36 1.91
N TYR A 4 13.25 3.61 2.90
CA TYR A 4 11.85 3.20 2.86
C TYR A 4 10.94 4.34 3.29
N SER A 5 9.69 4.29 2.84
CA SER A 5 8.62 5.19 3.26
C SER A 5 7.35 4.39 3.52
N HIS A 6 6.43 4.96 4.29
CA HIS A 6 5.12 4.38 4.52
C HIS A 6 4.05 5.46 4.69
N SER A 7 2.83 5.12 4.28
CA SER A 7 1.67 5.97 4.42
C SER A 7 0.46 5.19 4.91
N TYR A 8 -0.45 5.93 5.51
CA TYR A 8 -1.72 5.43 5.99
C TYR A 8 -2.85 6.25 5.40
N THR A 9 -3.74 5.61 4.65
CA THR A 9 -4.87 6.24 3.99
C THR A 9 -6.18 5.66 4.51
N TYR A 10 -7.12 6.53 4.90
CA TYR A 10 -8.47 6.11 5.23
C TYR A 10 -9.33 6.22 3.97
N LEU A 11 -10.00 5.13 3.61
CA LEU A 11 -10.78 4.97 2.39
C LEU A 11 -12.23 4.70 2.73
N GLU A 12 -13.15 5.23 1.93
CA GLU A 12 -14.52 4.76 1.84
C GLU A 12 -14.64 3.90 0.58
N PHE A 13 -15.19 2.69 0.75
CA PHE A 13 -15.49 1.79 -0.35
C PHE A 13 -16.99 1.44 -0.27
N PRO A 14 -17.81 1.96 -1.19
CA PRO A 14 -19.26 2.05 -1.03
C PRO A 14 -19.98 0.70 -0.99
N SER A 15 -19.34 -0.37 -1.46
CA SER A 15 -19.83 -1.74 -1.31
C SER A 15 -18.81 -2.75 -1.83
N GLY A 16 -18.65 -3.87 -1.12
CA GLY A 16 -17.87 -5.02 -1.56
C GLY A 16 -17.11 -5.64 -0.39
N ASP A 17 -16.65 -6.87 -0.56
CA ASP A 17 -15.73 -7.45 0.41
C ASP A 17 -14.30 -6.94 0.14
N ILE A 18 -13.44 -7.04 1.15
CA ILE A 18 -12.04 -6.61 1.07
C ILE A 18 -11.26 -7.34 -0.04
N SER A 19 -11.64 -8.57 -0.39
CA SER A 19 -10.98 -9.33 -1.45
C SER A 19 -11.28 -8.74 -2.82
N ASP A 20 -12.51 -8.25 -3.06
CA ASP A 20 -12.84 -7.52 -4.29
C ASP A 20 -12.02 -6.23 -4.42
N LEU A 21 -11.91 -5.45 -3.34
CA LEU A 21 -11.06 -4.25 -3.31
C LEU A 21 -9.60 -4.59 -3.66
N GLN A 22 -9.06 -5.67 -3.07
CA GLN A 22 -7.70 -6.12 -3.36
C GLN A 22 -7.51 -6.49 -4.84
N TRP A 23 -8.45 -7.25 -5.42
CA TRP A 23 -8.37 -7.62 -6.84
C TRP A 23 -8.55 -6.43 -7.79
N ARG A 24 -9.38 -5.44 -7.44
CA ARG A 24 -9.49 -4.19 -8.21
C ARG A 24 -8.20 -3.38 -8.17
N THR A 25 -7.55 -3.34 -7.01
CA THR A 25 -6.25 -2.69 -6.85
C THR A 25 -5.20 -3.36 -7.73
N VAL A 26 -5.12 -4.70 -7.71
CA VAL A 26 -4.22 -5.48 -8.59
C VAL A 26 -4.44 -5.13 -10.06
N ARG A 27 -5.70 -5.13 -10.53
CA ARG A 27 -6.02 -4.79 -11.93
C ARG A 27 -5.62 -3.36 -12.28
N SER A 28 -5.86 -2.40 -11.38
CA SER A 28 -5.50 -0.99 -11.57
C SER A 28 -3.98 -0.82 -11.69
N LEU A 29 -3.20 -1.51 -10.85
CA LEU A 29 -1.73 -1.51 -10.91
C LEU A 29 -1.20 -2.14 -12.20
N GLN A 30 -1.77 -3.27 -12.64
CA GLN A 30 -1.38 -3.90 -13.89
C GLN A 30 -1.68 -3.01 -15.10
N LYS A 31 -2.83 -2.32 -15.10
CA LYS A 31 -3.21 -1.34 -16.13
C LYS A 31 -2.30 -0.12 -16.15
N ALA A 32 -1.80 0.30 -14.98
CA ALA A 32 -0.81 1.37 -14.85
C ALA A 32 0.61 0.95 -15.27
N GLY A 33 0.85 -0.33 -15.59
CA GLY A 33 2.12 -0.83 -16.10
C GLY A 33 3.09 -1.34 -15.05
N TYR A 34 2.67 -1.47 -13.79
CA TYR A 34 3.52 -2.06 -12.74
C TYR A 34 3.76 -3.55 -12.99
N GLN A 35 4.93 -4.02 -12.58
CA GLN A 35 5.38 -5.40 -12.79
C GLN A 35 5.27 -6.22 -11.49
N GLY A 36 5.14 -7.54 -11.64
CA GLY A 36 5.11 -8.46 -10.50
C GLY A 36 3.90 -8.29 -9.58
N VAL A 37 2.82 -7.62 -10.04
CA VAL A 37 1.65 -7.33 -9.21
C VAL A 37 0.93 -8.61 -8.79
N GLN A 38 0.96 -8.91 -7.49
CA GLN A 38 0.38 -10.12 -6.93
C GLN A 38 -0.12 -9.91 -5.50
N ILE A 39 -1.12 -10.69 -5.11
CA ILE A 39 -1.52 -10.81 -3.70
C ILE A 39 -0.62 -11.85 -3.05
N VAL A 40 0.07 -11.46 -1.99
CA VAL A 40 0.93 -12.33 -1.19
C VAL A 40 0.34 -12.49 0.21
N GLU A 41 0.39 -13.73 0.71
CA GLU A 41 0.05 -14.03 2.09
C GLU A 41 1.28 -13.77 2.95
N ASP A 42 1.11 -12.91 3.97
CA ASP A 42 2.10 -12.55 4.98
C ASP A 42 3.43 -11.97 4.45
N HIS A 43 3.72 -10.73 4.79
CA HIS A 43 5.04 -10.16 4.52
C HIS A 43 6.04 -10.69 5.57
N PRO A 44 7.11 -11.41 5.16
CA PRO A 44 7.98 -12.15 6.08
C PRO A 44 8.88 -11.29 6.99
N SER A 45 8.83 -9.95 6.90
CA SER A 45 9.75 -9.04 7.60
C SER A 45 9.04 -8.00 8.47
N LEU A 46 7.72 -8.14 8.67
CA LEU A 46 6.94 -7.39 9.65
C LEU A 46 6.60 -8.26 10.86
N GLU A 47 7.50 -9.15 11.29
CA GLU A 47 7.39 -9.83 12.57
C GLU A 47 7.74 -8.84 13.69
N GLY A 48 6.71 -8.29 14.34
CA GLY A 48 6.86 -7.31 15.42
C GLY A 48 5.50 -6.92 16.02
N PRO A 49 5.46 -6.07 17.07
CA PRO A 49 4.21 -5.62 17.71
C PRO A 49 3.28 -4.82 16.77
N ASN A 50 3.80 -4.40 15.62
CA ASN A 50 3.05 -3.74 14.54
C ASN A 50 2.85 -4.66 13.33
N HIS A 51 2.91 -5.98 13.52
CA HIS A 51 2.54 -6.94 12.49
C HIS A 51 1.15 -6.56 11.97
N ILE A 52 1.08 -6.29 10.67
CA ILE A 52 -0.19 -6.12 9.97
C ILE A 52 -0.49 -7.51 9.38
N PRO A 53 -1.16 -8.40 10.13
CA PRO A 53 -1.51 -9.71 9.62
C PRO A 53 -2.43 -9.54 8.41
N GLY A 54 -2.18 -10.31 7.36
CA GLY A 54 -3.09 -10.39 6.22
C GLY A 54 -2.43 -10.32 4.85
N LYS A 55 -3.30 -10.43 3.85
CA LYS A 55 -2.94 -10.39 2.43
C LYS A 55 -2.48 -8.99 2.04
N ALA A 56 -1.29 -8.91 1.46
CA ALA A 56 -0.73 -7.69 0.90
C ALA A 56 -0.76 -7.77 -0.62
N ILE A 57 -0.81 -6.62 -1.29
CA ILE A 57 -0.52 -6.52 -2.72
C ILE A 57 0.92 -6.06 -2.85
N ASN A 58 1.76 -6.89 -3.47
CA ASN A 58 3.16 -6.59 -3.75
C ASN A 58 3.36 -6.35 -5.25
N PHE A 59 4.18 -5.36 -5.58
CA PHE A 59 4.57 -5.02 -6.95
C PHE A 59 5.84 -4.18 -6.96
N HIS A 60 6.43 -3.99 -8.14
CA HIS A 60 7.61 -3.15 -8.30
C HIS A 60 7.61 -2.45 -9.66
N ASP A 61 8.40 -1.39 -9.77
CA ASP A 61 8.65 -0.66 -11.03
C ASP A 61 10.08 -0.88 -11.58
N GLY A 62 10.86 -1.74 -10.92
CA GLY A 62 12.27 -2.03 -11.24
C GLY A 62 13.28 -1.24 -10.40
N PHE A 63 12.85 -0.22 -9.68
CA PHE A 63 13.69 0.61 -8.80
C PHE A 63 13.18 0.65 -7.35
N CYS A 64 11.87 0.53 -7.19
CA CYS A 64 11.15 0.53 -5.94
C CYS A 64 10.26 -0.73 -5.84
N GLU A 65 10.16 -1.25 -4.62
CA GLU A 65 9.24 -2.32 -4.25
C GLU A 65 8.15 -1.75 -3.37
N PHE A 66 6.90 -2.08 -3.68
CA PHE A 66 5.70 -1.56 -3.05
C PHE A 66 4.89 -2.66 -2.40
N TRP A 67 4.24 -2.31 -1.30
CA TRP A 67 3.36 -3.18 -0.54
C TRP A 67 2.14 -2.40 -0.08
N ILE A 68 0.93 -2.92 -0.37
CA ILE A 68 -0.33 -2.30 0.05
C ILE A 68 -1.17 -3.33 0.81
N TRP A 69 -1.57 -2.98 2.03
CA TRP A 69 -2.52 -3.73 2.83
C TRP A 69 -3.82 -2.95 2.95
N HIS A 70 -4.94 -3.66 2.86
CA HIS A 70 -6.25 -3.15 3.22
C HIS A 70 -6.71 -3.85 4.49
N ARG A 71 -7.34 -3.10 5.40
CA ARG A 71 -8.02 -3.62 6.57
C ARG A 71 -9.45 -3.10 6.61
N GLU A 72 -10.40 -4.01 6.77
CA GLU A 72 -11.82 -3.70 6.93
C GLU A 72 -12.06 -3.00 8.27
N GLY A 73 -12.80 -1.89 8.25
CA GLY A 73 -13.33 -1.23 9.43
C GLY A 73 -14.58 -1.95 9.96
N GLU A 74 -15.09 -1.53 11.12
CA GLU A 74 -16.20 -2.21 11.79
C GLU A 74 -17.53 -2.21 11.01
N ASP A 75 -17.68 -1.33 10.02
CA ASP A 75 -18.92 -1.12 9.27
C ASP A 75 -18.88 -1.61 7.80
N SER A 76 -17.80 -2.29 7.39
CA SER A 76 -17.60 -2.82 6.04
C SER A 76 -17.65 -1.79 4.90
N GLN A 77 -17.74 -0.50 5.21
CA GLN A 77 -17.76 0.61 4.24
C GLN A 77 -16.51 1.47 4.36
N HIS A 78 -15.88 1.47 5.52
CA HIS A 78 -14.62 2.16 5.75
C HIS A 78 -13.46 1.17 5.80
N PHE A 79 -12.39 1.53 5.11
CA PHE A 79 -11.19 0.71 5.01
C PHE A 79 -9.97 1.53 5.38
N SER A 80 -9.02 0.84 5.98
CA SER A 80 -7.72 1.38 6.33
C SER A 80 -6.70 0.81 5.36
N GLU A 81 -6.07 1.66 4.57
CA GLU A 81 -5.01 1.31 3.64
C GLU A 81 -3.66 1.67 4.26
N TYR A 82 -2.77 0.68 4.33
CA TYR A 82 -1.39 0.86 4.74
C TYR A 82 -0.53 0.59 3.52
N ALA A 83 0.31 1.54 3.14
CA ALA A 83 1.21 1.38 2.01
C ALA A 83 2.66 1.58 2.46
N TYR A 84 3.54 0.76 1.91
CA TYR A 84 4.97 0.76 2.19
C TYR A 84 5.74 0.67 0.89
N ILE A 85 6.88 1.36 0.85
CA ILE A 85 7.78 1.37 -0.29
C ILE A 85 9.23 1.22 0.18
N THR A 86 10.03 0.48 -0.58
CA THR A 86 11.49 0.54 -0.49
C THR A 86 12.08 0.96 -1.83
N CYS A 87 13.05 1.86 -1.83
CA CYS A 87 13.70 2.34 -3.05
C CYS A 87 15.22 2.35 -2.92
N THR A 88 15.90 2.27 -4.06
CA THR A 88 17.37 2.34 -4.15
C THR A 88 17.93 3.77 -4.16
N TRP A 89 17.11 4.80 -4.42
CA TRP A 89 17.55 6.18 -4.70
C TRP A 89 17.34 7.20 -3.57
N GLY A 90 16.78 6.80 -2.43
CA GLY A 90 16.66 7.64 -1.23
C GLY A 90 15.22 7.95 -0.82
N ILE A 91 15.04 8.52 0.38
CA ILE A 91 13.76 8.59 1.10
C ILE A 91 12.81 9.64 0.57
N ALA A 92 13.32 10.81 0.20
CA ALA A 92 12.53 11.86 -0.42
C ALA A 92 11.96 11.41 -1.79
N HIS A 93 12.70 10.54 -2.49
CA HIS A 93 12.20 9.92 -3.71
C HIS A 93 11.15 8.86 -3.40
N ALA A 94 11.38 8.03 -2.37
CA ALA A 94 10.40 7.04 -1.93
C ALA A 94 9.06 7.66 -1.48
N ASP A 95 9.09 8.79 -0.77
CA ASP A 95 7.88 9.53 -0.40
C ASP A 95 7.09 9.99 -1.63
N TRP A 96 7.80 10.60 -2.61
CA TRP A 96 7.17 11.09 -3.84
C TRP A 96 6.57 9.96 -4.68
N GLU A 97 7.30 8.86 -4.86
CA GLU A 97 6.82 7.69 -5.61
C GLU A 97 5.59 7.07 -4.94
N LEU A 98 5.61 6.91 -3.61
CA LEU A 98 4.47 6.37 -2.87
C LEU A 98 3.23 7.25 -3.02
N ASP A 99 3.40 8.57 -2.88
CA ASP A 99 2.30 9.53 -3.06
C ASP A 99 1.73 9.51 -4.48
N ASP A 100 2.58 9.40 -5.51
CA ASP A 100 2.16 9.34 -6.91
C ASP A 100 1.38 8.04 -7.22
N VAL A 101 1.85 6.90 -6.72
CA VAL A 101 1.17 5.60 -6.87
C VAL A 101 -0.20 5.63 -6.21
N LEU A 102 -0.29 6.11 -4.97
CA LEU A 102 -1.56 6.19 -4.24
C LEU A 102 -2.51 7.19 -4.87
N ALA A 103 -2.01 8.34 -5.35
CA ALA A 103 -2.81 9.28 -6.10
C ALA A 103 -3.40 8.62 -7.36
N LYS A 104 -2.61 7.89 -8.15
CA LYS A 104 -3.09 7.17 -9.33
C LYS A 104 -4.17 6.14 -8.98
N LEU A 105 -3.96 5.35 -7.92
CA LEU A 105 -4.94 4.37 -7.46
C LEU A 105 -6.26 5.00 -7.03
N HIS A 106 -6.20 6.03 -6.17
CA HIS A 106 -7.40 6.65 -5.61
C HIS A 106 -8.17 7.53 -6.61
N HIS A 107 -7.56 7.86 -7.75
CA HIS A 107 -8.25 8.50 -8.88
C HIS A 107 -8.70 7.49 -9.95
N ASP A 108 -8.38 6.20 -9.83
CA ASP A 108 -8.87 5.19 -10.76
C ASP A 108 -10.36 4.91 -10.50
N PRO A 109 -11.27 5.24 -11.44
CA PRO A 109 -12.69 4.98 -11.26
C PRO A 109 -13.00 3.48 -11.10
N ASP A 110 -12.15 2.59 -11.61
CA ASP A 110 -12.34 1.14 -11.50
C ASP A 110 -12.12 0.64 -10.06
N LEU A 111 -11.33 1.37 -9.27
CA LEU A 111 -11.10 1.06 -7.86
C LEU A 111 -12.33 1.38 -7.01
N GLY A 112 -13.06 2.43 -7.37
CA GLY A 112 -14.33 2.80 -6.73
C GLY A 112 -14.19 3.22 -5.26
N VAL A 113 -13.01 3.72 -4.86
CA VAL A 113 -12.75 4.20 -3.50
C VAL A 113 -12.80 5.72 -3.44
N ARG A 114 -13.16 6.25 -2.28
CA ARG A 114 -13.01 7.67 -1.96
C ARG A 114 -12.01 7.84 -0.82
N ARG A 115 -10.97 8.64 -1.04
CA ARG A 115 -10.01 9.00 0.02
C ARG A 115 -10.65 9.96 1.02
N LEU A 116 -10.67 9.55 2.28
CA LEU A 116 -11.21 10.33 3.41
C LEU A 116 -10.12 11.08 4.18
N GLY A 117 -8.91 10.52 4.23
CA GLY A 117 -7.78 11.09 4.94
C GLY A 117 -6.49 10.35 4.60
N HIS A 118 -5.36 11.00 4.82
CA HIS A 118 -4.05 10.42 4.53
C HIS A 118 -2.98 11.02 5.42
N PHE A 119 -2.10 10.16 5.89
CA PHE A 119 -1.05 10.47 6.83
C PHE A 119 0.24 9.81 6.36
N THR A 120 1.22 10.64 6.00
CA THR A 120 2.60 10.22 5.84
C THR A 120 3.27 10.29 7.20
N TYR A 121 3.78 9.15 7.69
CA TYR A 121 4.57 9.17 8.90
C TYR A 121 6.01 9.53 8.51
N PRO A 122 6.72 10.37 9.29
CA PRO A 122 8.15 10.51 9.10
C PRO A 122 8.77 9.11 9.19
N PRO A 123 9.76 8.79 8.35
CA PRO A 123 10.33 7.46 8.28
C PRO A 123 10.90 7.08 9.64
N ARG A 124 10.15 6.25 10.36
CA ARG A 124 10.64 5.52 11.51
C ARG A 124 10.99 4.13 11.02
N PRO A 125 12.12 3.55 11.47
CA PRO A 125 12.42 2.15 11.18
C PRO A 125 11.18 1.35 11.51
N LEU A 126 10.66 0.64 10.50
CA LEU A 126 9.72 -0.44 10.76
C LEU A 126 10.38 -1.31 11.81
N PRO A 127 9.71 -1.62 12.94
CA PRO A 127 10.25 -2.56 13.90
C PRO A 127 10.56 -3.87 13.16
N GLY A 128 11.84 -4.24 13.04
CA GLY A 128 12.32 -5.38 12.24
C GLY A 128 13.23 -5.02 11.05
N TYR A 129 13.28 -3.75 10.61
CA TYR A 129 14.28 -3.23 9.67
C TYR A 129 15.29 -2.35 10.42
N GLU A 130 16.23 -2.99 11.10
CA GLU A 130 17.45 -2.31 11.56
C GLU A 130 18.39 -2.18 10.37
N GLY A 131 18.56 -0.95 9.88
CA GLY A 131 19.63 -0.61 8.94
C GLY A 131 20.99 -0.59 9.62
#